data_AF-A0A0C3AJ74-F1
#
_entry.id   AF-A0A0C3AJ74-F1
#
_cell.length_a   1.000
_cell.length_b   1.000
_cell.length_c   1.000
_cell.angle_alpha   90.00
_cell.angle_beta   90.00
_cell.angle_gamma   90.00
#
_symmetry.space_group_name_H-M   'P 1'
#
loop_
_entity.id
_entity.type
_entity.pdbx_description
1 polymer ?
#
loop_
_entity_poly.entity_id
_entity_poly.type
_entity_poly.pdbx_seq_one_letter_code
_entity_poly.pdbx_strand_id
1 'polypeptide(L)'
;MLRACIGPNQKDWVTRLPAIEFTINIARLESTGYAPFFLNTGRMPRAMIWDSPGKDKYPNVKTYAWKMKLALMTAHDALLVTRTKQTVQVNRKQRMCPLENGDLVYISTKNI
;
A
#
# COMPACT_ATOMS: atom_id res chain seq x y z
N MET A 1 -5.72 8.28 8.97
CA MET A 1 -4.31 8.54 9.35
C MET A 1 -3.96 10.02 9.39
N LEU A 2 -4.23 10.79 8.34
CA LEU A 2 -3.84 12.20 8.28
C LEU A 2 -4.26 13.01 9.53
N ARG A 3 -5.53 12.90 9.95
CA ARG A 3 -6.08 13.55 11.16
C ARG A 3 -5.34 13.20 12.46
N ALA A 4 -4.74 12.01 12.56
CA ALA A 4 -4.00 11.59 13.74
C ALA A 4 -2.58 12.19 13.79
N CYS A 5 -2.05 12.62 12.64
CA CYS A 5 -0.72 13.17 12.53
C CYS A 5 -0.71 14.71 12.59
N ILE A 6 -1.86 15.36 12.44
CA ILE A 6 -2.05 16.82 12.38
C ILE A 6 -2.48 17.36 13.75
N GLY A 7 -2.12 18.61 14.06
CA GLY A 7 -2.55 19.27 15.29
C GLY A 7 -4.08 19.47 15.37
N PRO A 8 -4.63 19.71 16.57
CA PRO A 8 -6.08 19.88 16.77
C PRO A 8 -6.72 20.99 15.92
N ASN A 9 -5.94 22.03 15.60
CA ASN A 9 -6.38 23.16 14.80
C ASN A 9 -6.37 22.91 13.28
N GLN A 10 -5.85 21.76 12.82
CA GLN A 10 -5.78 21.33 11.42
C GLN A 10 -5.04 22.28 10.45
N LYS A 11 -4.18 23.17 10.95
CA LYS A 11 -3.48 24.17 10.11
C LYS A 11 -2.08 23.73 9.68
N ASP A 12 -1.51 22.71 10.32
CA ASP A 12 -0.15 22.24 10.11
C ASP A 12 -0.07 21.03 9.15
N TRP A 13 -1.14 20.73 8.41
CA TRP A 13 -1.17 19.57 7.52
C TRP A 13 -0.13 19.64 6.38
N VAL A 14 0.10 20.83 5.82
CA VAL A 14 1.06 21.04 4.72
C VAL A 14 2.49 20.73 5.18
N THR A 15 2.87 21.23 6.35
CA THR A 15 4.23 21.04 6.88
C THR A 15 4.48 19.60 7.32
N ARG A 16 3.42 18.87 7.71
CA ARG A 16 3.53 17.46 8.12
C ARG A 16 3.43 16.47 6.97
N LEU A 17 2.90 16.87 5.83
CA LEU A 17 2.65 15.98 4.69
C LEU A 17 3.89 15.19 4.25
N PRO A 18 5.09 15.78 4.13
CA PRO A 18 6.28 15.03 3.70
C PRO A 18 6.66 13.91 4.68
N ALA A 19 6.57 14.16 5.98
CA ALA A 19 6.87 13.16 7.01
C ALA A 19 5.84 12.03 7.01
N ILE A 20 4.56 12.36 6.78
CA ILE A 20 3.48 11.38 6.67
C ILE A 20 3.68 10.51 5.43
N GLU A 21 3.93 11.11 4.27
CA GLU A 21 4.22 10.39 3.02
C GLU A 21 5.41 9.45 3.18
N PHE A 22 6.52 9.97 3.74
CA PHE A 22 7.70 9.16 4.00
C PHE A 22 7.39 7.95 4.89
N THR A 23 6.66 8.19 6.00
CA THR A 23 6.27 7.12 6.93
C THR A 23 5.41 6.06 6.25
N ILE A 24 4.45 6.47 5.42
CA ILE A 24 3.58 5.55 4.67
C ILE A 24 4.41 4.73 3.67
N ASN A 25 5.37 5.34 2.98
CA ASN A 25 6.18 4.67 1.97
C ASN A 25 7.19 3.67 2.57
N ILE A 26 7.64 3.86 3.82
CA ILE A 26 8.56 2.93 4.49
C ILE A 26 7.85 1.89 5.35
N ALA A 27 6.60 2.13 5.74
CA ALA A 27 5.84 1.20 6.56
C ALA A 27 5.54 -0.08 5.79
N ARG A 28 5.59 -1.22 6.49
CA ARG A 28 5.18 -2.51 5.92
C ARG A 28 3.66 -2.53 5.77
N LEU A 29 3.17 -2.69 4.55
CA LEU A 29 1.74 -2.91 4.31
C LEU A 29 1.38 -4.37 4.63
N GLU A 30 0.27 -4.58 5.34
CA GLU A 30 -0.20 -5.93 5.65
C GLU A 30 -0.66 -6.71 4.41
N SER A 31 -1.23 -6.01 3.42
CA SER A 31 -1.76 -6.62 2.20
C SER A 31 -0.67 -7.20 1.29
N THR A 32 0.53 -6.63 1.30
CA THR A 32 1.66 -7.08 0.46
C THR A 32 2.79 -7.69 1.28
N GLY A 33 2.86 -7.41 2.58
CA GLY A 33 3.96 -7.84 3.45
C GLY A 33 5.26 -7.05 3.28
N TYR A 34 5.29 -6.06 2.37
CA TYR A 34 6.47 -5.25 2.07
C TYR A 34 6.16 -3.75 2.18
N ALA A 35 7.22 -2.94 2.34
CA ALA A 35 7.10 -1.50 2.21
C ALA A 35 7.09 -1.07 0.73
N PRO A 36 6.25 -0.09 0.34
CA PRO A 36 6.21 0.42 -1.03
C PRO A 36 7.57 0.91 -1.53
N PHE A 37 8.32 1.61 -0.66
CA PHE A 37 9.65 2.10 -1.00
C PHE A 37 10.62 0.95 -1.34
N PHE A 38 10.55 -0.16 -0.60
CA PHE A 38 11.34 -1.35 -0.89
C PHE A 38 10.90 -2.01 -2.21
N LEU A 39 9.60 -2.08 -2.49
CA LEU A 39 9.12 -2.65 -3.76
C LEU A 39 9.54 -1.82 -4.98
N ASN A 40 9.68 -0.50 -4.83
CA ASN A 40 10.09 0.38 -5.92
C ASN A 40 11.62 0.44 -6.10
N THR A 41 12.38 0.47 -5.00
CA THR A 41 13.83 0.74 -5.03
C THR A 41 14.70 -0.48 -4.72
N GLY A 42 14.10 -1.56 -4.20
CA GLY A 42 14.78 -2.75 -3.68
C GLY A 42 15.62 -2.51 -2.43
N ARG A 43 15.51 -1.34 -1.80
CA ARG A 43 16.23 -0.96 -0.58
C ARG A 43 15.29 -0.27 0.40
N MET A 44 15.64 -0.32 1.68
CA MET A 44 15.02 0.54 2.69
C MET A 44 15.88 1.80 2.86
N PRO A 45 15.27 2.97 3.14
CA PRO A 45 16.05 4.15 3.45
C PRO A 45 16.84 3.89 4.74
N ARG A 46 18.12 4.27 4.74
CA ARG A 46 18.98 4.13 5.91
C ARG A 46 18.62 5.20 6.93
N ALA A 47 18.76 4.87 8.22
CA ALA A 47 18.88 5.89 9.25
C ALA A 47 20.03 6.83 8.87
N MET A 48 19.90 8.12 9.19
CA MET A 48 20.91 9.16 8.92
C MET A 48 22.12 9.00 9.86
N ILE A 49 22.64 7.78 9.99
CA ILE A 49 23.82 7.39 10.75
C ILE A 49 24.77 6.80 9.70
N TRP A 50 25.89 7.48 9.47
CA TRP A 50 26.88 7.07 8.48
C TRP A 50 27.73 5.92 9.02
N ASP A 51 27.18 4.71 9.01
CA ASP A 51 28.00 3.51 9.22
C ASP A 51 28.70 3.17 7.91
N SER A 52 30.03 3.34 7.89
CA SER A 52 30.89 2.95 6.79
C SER A 52 30.49 1.58 6.23
N PRO A 53 30.30 1.45 4.91
CA PRO A 53 29.90 0.17 4.36
C PRO A 53 31.04 -0.85 4.52
N GLY A 54 30.78 -1.93 5.27
CA GLY A 54 31.69 -3.08 5.37
C GLY A 54 31.96 -3.72 4.00
N LYS A 55 33.12 -4.38 3.87
CA LYS A 55 33.70 -4.88 2.61
C LYS A 55 32.78 -5.79 1.78
N ASP A 56 31.81 -6.46 2.43
CA ASP A 56 30.87 -7.41 1.81
C ASP A 56 29.45 -6.87 1.56
N LYS A 57 29.21 -5.55 1.69
CA LYS A 57 27.84 -4.97 1.59
C LYS A 57 27.21 -5.00 0.19
N TYR A 58 27.93 -5.47 -0.84
CA TYR A 58 27.45 -5.49 -2.22
C TYR A 58 27.15 -6.92 -2.66
N PRO A 59 25.90 -7.40 -2.51
CA PRO A 59 25.51 -8.66 -3.11
C PRO A 59 25.73 -8.58 -4.63
N ASN A 60 26.20 -9.67 -5.21
CA ASN A 60 26.31 -9.81 -6.67
C ASN A 60 24.99 -9.35 -7.33
N VAL A 61 25.08 -8.52 -8.37
CA VAL A 61 23.92 -7.95 -9.09
C VAL A 61 22.87 -9.01 -9.42
N LYS A 62 23.29 -10.24 -9.77
CA LYS A 62 22.39 -11.35 -10.05
C LYS A 62 21.55 -11.78 -8.84
N THR A 63 22.16 -11.86 -7.65
CA THR A 63 21.43 -12.27 -6.43
C THR A 63 20.48 -11.17 -5.97
N TYR A 64 20.85 -9.91 -6.17
CA TYR A 64 19.96 -8.76 -5.94
C TYR A 64 18.73 -8.80 -6.87
N ALA A 65 18.95 -8.94 -8.18
CA ALA A 65 17.87 -8.99 -9.16
C ALA A 65 16.91 -10.17 -8.89
N TRP A 66 17.45 -11.33 -8.53
CA TRP A 66 16.65 -12.50 -8.18
C TRP A 66 15.79 -12.26 -6.93
N LYS A 67 16.39 -11.71 -5.86
CA LYS A 67 15.64 -11.34 -4.63
C LYS A 67 14.54 -10.34 -4.91
N MET A 68 14.81 -9.33 -5.74
CA MET A 68 13.84 -8.31 -6.10
C MET A 68 12.68 -8.89 -6.89
N LYS A 69 12.96 -9.75 -7.88
CA LYS A 69 11.94 -10.47 -8.65
C LYS A 69 11.06 -11.32 -7.74
N LEU A 70 11.67 -12.06 -6.81
CA LEU A 70 10.93 -12.88 -5.85
C LEU A 70 10.01 -12.02 -4.98
N ALA A 71 10.51 -10.93 -4.42
CA ALA A 71 9.72 -10.02 -3.58
C ALA A 71 8.54 -9.39 -4.34
N LEU A 72 8.73 -9.08 -5.62
CA LEU A 72 7.66 -8.55 -6.46
C LEU A 72 6.57 -9.60 -6.73
N MET A 73 6.98 -10.84 -7.04
CA MET A 73 6.05 -11.95 -7.25
C MET A 73 5.25 -12.26 -5.98
N THR A 74 5.91 -12.34 -4.82
CA THR A 74 5.23 -12.60 -3.54
C THR A 74 4.27 -11.47 -3.16
N ALA A 75 4.66 -10.22 -3.35
CA ALA A 75 3.80 -9.07 -3.10
C ALA A 75 2.56 -9.07 -4.02
N HIS A 76 2.74 -9.44 -5.29
CA HIS A 76 1.65 -9.54 -6.26
C HIS A 76 0.63 -10.62 -5.87
N ASP A 77 1.11 -11.81 -5.51
CA ASP A 77 0.23 -12.90 -5.09
C ASP A 77 -0.53 -12.56 -3.79
N ALA A 78 0.16 -11.94 -2.82
CA ALA A 78 -0.45 -11.45 -1.59
C ALA A 78 -1.54 -10.41 -1.86
N LEU A 79 -1.33 -9.52 -2.84
CA LEU A 79 -2.31 -8.52 -3.24
C LEU A 79 -3.56 -9.18 -3.85
N LEU A 80 -3.39 -10.17 -4.72
CA LEU A 80 -4.51 -10.92 -5.31
C LEU A 80 -5.34 -11.63 -4.23
N VAL A 81 -4.66 -12.32 -3.30
CA VAL A 81 -5.33 -13.00 -2.17
C VAL A 81 -6.09 -12.00 -1.30
N THR A 82 -5.47 -10.86 -0.99
CA THR A 82 -6.09 -9.82 -0.16
C THR A 82 -7.31 -9.21 -0.85
N ARG A 83 -7.22 -8.93 -2.16
CA ARG A 83 -8.34 -8.43 -2.95
C ARG A 83 -9.50 -9.41 -2.94
N THR A 84 -9.26 -10.69 -3.20
CA THR A 84 -10.32 -11.72 -3.16
C THR A 84 -10.98 -11.81 -1.79
N LYS A 85 -10.21 -11.77 -0.70
CA LYS A 85 -10.74 -11.75 0.67
C LYS A 85 -11.62 -10.52 0.93
N GLN A 86 -11.16 -9.34 0.51
CA GLN A 86 -11.92 -8.09 0.64
C GLN A 86 -13.23 -8.15 -0.14
N THR A 87 -13.20 -8.61 -1.39
CA THR A 87 -14.41 -8.79 -2.22
C THR A 87 -15.41 -9.73 -1.56
N VAL A 88 -14.96 -10.89 -1.09
CA VAL A 88 -15.84 -11.83 -0.36
C VAL A 88 -16.43 -11.17 0.88
N GLN A 89 -15.63 -10.46 1.67
CA GLN A 89 -16.09 -9.82 2.90
C GLN A 89 -17.10 -8.69 2.64
N VAL A 90 -16.92 -7.90 1.59
CA VAL A 90 -17.87 -6.83 1.20
C VAL A 90 -19.16 -7.45 0.65
N ASN A 91 -19.05 -8.44 -0.23
CA ASN A 91 -20.21 -9.09 -0.85
C ASN A 91 -21.07 -9.84 0.17
N ARG A 92 -20.51 -10.35 1.28
CA ARG A 92 -21.29 -10.94 2.39
C ARG A 92 -22.37 -10.02 2.95
N LYS A 93 -22.16 -8.70 2.90
CA LYS A 93 -23.12 -7.70 3.41
C LYS A 93 -24.08 -7.21 2.33
N GLN A 94 -23.85 -7.57 1.07
CA GLN A 94 -24.72 -7.21 -0.04
C GLN A 94 -25.77 -8.28 -0.24
N ARG A 95 -27.03 -7.86 -0.38
CA ARG A 95 -28.07 -8.76 -0.89
C ARG A 95 -27.89 -8.87 -2.39
N MET A 96 -27.93 -10.09 -2.93
CA MET A 96 -28.05 -10.27 -4.36
C MET A 96 -29.42 -9.72 -4.78
N CYS A 97 -29.42 -8.69 -5.63
CA CYS A 97 -30.60 -8.16 -6.29
C CYS A 97 -30.39 -8.44 -7.78
N PRO A 98 -30.77 -9.63 -8.27
CA PRO A 98 -30.72 -9.90 -9.70
C PRO A 98 -31.71 -8.93 -10.37
N LEU A 99 -31.20 -8.11 -11.28
CA LEU A 99 -31.98 -7.23 -12.12
C LEU A 99 -32.17 -7.90 -13.48
N GLU A 100 -33.38 -7.89 -14.00
CA GLU A 100 -33.71 -8.40 -15.32
C GLU A 100 -33.96 -7.26 -16.32
N ASN A 101 -33.83 -7.56 -17.61
CA ASN A 101 -34.13 -6.59 -18.66
C ASN A 101 -35.61 -6.19 -18.60
N GLY A 102 -35.87 -4.91 -18.35
CA GLY A 102 -37.22 -4.37 -18.15
C GLY A 102 -37.49 -3.87 -16.73
N ASP A 103 -36.61 -4.18 -15.77
CA ASP A 103 -36.72 -3.67 -14.41
C ASP A 103 -36.48 -2.14 -14.36
N LEU A 104 -37.38 -1.43 -13.68
CA LEU A 104 -37.26 0.00 -13.43
C LEU A 104 -36.60 0.24 -12.08
N VAL A 105 -35.48 0.96 -12.07
CA VAL A 105 -34.75 1.33 -10.84
C VAL A 105 -34.67 2.84 -10.68
N TYR A 106 -34.86 3.32 -9.45
CA TYR A 106 -34.70 4.73 -9.14
C TYR A 106 -33.22 5.06 -8.97
N ILE A 107 -32.75 6.06 -9.72
CA ILE A 107 -31.39 6.58 -9.61
C ILE A 107 -31.39 7.73 -8.60
N SER A 108 -30.45 7.71 -7.66
CA SER A 108 -30.27 8.86 -6.76
C SER A 108 -29.63 10.02 -7.51
N THR A 109 -30.36 11.13 -7.65
CA THR A 109 -29.87 12.38 -8.25
C THR A 109 -29.03 13.22 -7.31
N LYS A 110 -28.70 12.72 -6.11
CA LYS A 110 -28.03 13.52 -5.07
C LYS A 110 -26.58 13.92 -5.45
N ASN A 111 -25.93 13.14 -6.31
CA ASN A 111 -24.53 13.35 -6.72
C ASN A 111 -24.33 13.17 -8.24
N ILE A 112 -25.40 13.30 -9.03
CA ILE A 112 -25.35 13.42 -10.50
C ILE A 112 -25.54 14.89 -10.80
#